data_AF-A0A8S1CSU5-F1
#
_entry.id   AF-A0A8S1CSU5-F1
#
_cell.length_a   1.000
_cell.length_b   1.000
_cell.length_c   1.000
_cell.angle_alpha   90.00
_cell.angle_beta   90.00
_cell.angle_gamma   90.00
#
_symmetry.space_group_name_H-M   'P 1'
#
loop_
_entity.id
_entity.type
_entity.pdbx_description
1 polymer ?
#
loop_
_entity_poly.entity_id
_entity_poly.type
_entity_poly.pdbx_seq_one_letter_code
_entity_poly.pdbx_strand_id
1 'polypeptide(L)'
;MIGGIKWMALVAFVHLYVCPYTKVEESFNLQAMHDILYHRFNLSEYDHQEFPGVVPRTFLGPLFISFLSSPALILINLLGFEKFLMQYIVRIVLALVTLTAFGKLLGTVKKEFGPAMAAWFTMVCASQYHFMYYLSRPLPNIMALPLVLLAYHYYLSKQPKRFIPVSAAAVIIFRAELALLLGILALIDLYIKRITFAEMIKKGAVSALICLALSVVVDSIFWGRVLWPEGEVLWFNTILNRSNEYGTSPFFWYFYSAIPRGLASSLLLLPIGLWLEPRCRALAVPALLFVFLYSFLPHKELRFIIYVFPALNLAVASAAQRIWNNKDKSWWQNVLAVGSVCHIILNLLFSLFMLSIARTNYPGGAAMARIHQLEDHSSNFTLHIDNLAAQTGVSRFTQLSTAWR
;
A
#
# COMPACT_ATOMS: atom_id res chain seq x y z
N MET A 1 5.49 -22.69 2.26
CA MET A 1 5.20 -21.33 1.74
C MET A 1 4.03 -20.69 2.49
N ILE A 2 3.02 -21.49 2.82
CA ILE A 2 1.76 -21.05 3.45
C ILE A 2 1.93 -20.50 4.89
N GLY A 3 2.92 -20.96 5.67
CA GLY A 3 3.07 -20.54 7.07
C GLY A 3 3.36 -19.04 7.29
N GLY A 4 4.28 -18.46 6.52
CA GLY A 4 4.68 -17.05 6.71
C GLY A 4 3.61 -16.03 6.35
N ILE A 5 2.89 -16.27 5.25
CA ILE A 5 1.80 -15.40 4.79
C ILE A 5 0.61 -15.44 5.76
N LYS A 6 0.31 -16.60 6.37
CA LYS A 6 -0.73 -16.72 7.39
C LYS A 6 -0.49 -15.79 8.59
N TRP A 7 0.75 -15.71 9.07
CA TRP A 7 1.10 -14.81 10.16
C TRP A 7 0.95 -13.34 9.78
N MET A 8 1.40 -12.95 8.59
CA MET A 8 1.20 -11.59 8.09
C MET A 8 -0.29 -11.25 7.92
N ALA A 9 -1.10 -12.19 7.42
CA ALA A 9 -2.55 -12.00 7.31
C ALA A 9 -3.20 -11.78 8.68
N LEU A 10 -2.80 -12.55 9.70
CA LEU A 10 -3.28 -12.35 11.07
C LEU A 10 -2.91 -10.96 11.61
N VAL A 11 -1.65 -10.53 11.44
CA VAL A 11 -1.19 -9.21 11.91
C VAL A 11 -1.92 -8.08 11.16
N ALA A 12 -2.08 -8.18 9.84
CA ALA A 12 -2.85 -7.21 9.06
C ALA A 12 -4.32 -7.13 9.52
N PHE A 13 -4.93 -8.29 9.83
CA PHE A 13 -6.28 -8.35 10.37
C PHE A 13 -6.38 -7.70 11.76
N VAL A 14 -5.41 -7.92 12.66
CA VAL A 14 -5.37 -7.24 13.96
C VAL A 14 -5.33 -5.71 13.80
N HIS A 15 -4.47 -5.19 12.91
CA HIS A 15 -4.43 -3.76 12.61
C HIS A 15 -5.76 -3.23 12.05
N LEU A 16 -6.39 -3.98 11.15
CA LEU A 16 -7.71 -3.63 10.59
C LEU A 16 -8.80 -3.64 11.67
N TYR A 17 -8.85 -4.68 12.48
CA TYR A 17 -9.85 -4.86 13.53
C TYR A 17 -9.78 -3.73 14.57
N VAL A 18 -8.58 -3.37 15.00
CA VAL A 18 -8.35 -2.30 15.99
C VAL A 18 -8.53 -0.90 15.40
N CYS A 19 -8.31 -0.72 14.08
CA CYS A 19 -8.49 0.56 13.40
C CYS A 19 -9.44 0.43 12.20
N PRO A 20 -10.76 0.31 12.47
CA PRO A 20 -11.74 -0.02 11.45
C PRO A 20 -12.10 1.16 10.54
N TYR A 21 -11.88 2.39 11.01
CA TYR A 21 -12.13 3.61 10.28
C TYR A 21 -10.92 4.05 9.42
N THR A 22 -11.18 4.98 8.52
CA THR A 22 -10.26 5.46 7.48
C THR A 22 -10.03 6.97 7.59
N LYS A 23 -8.95 7.45 6.98
CA LYS A 23 -8.64 8.89 6.90
C LYS A 23 -9.07 9.49 5.55
N VAL A 24 -9.04 10.82 5.46
CA VAL A 24 -9.40 11.55 4.24
C VAL A 24 -8.65 11.08 3.01
N GLU A 25 -7.40 10.67 3.16
CA GLU A 25 -6.59 10.29 2.01
C GLU A 25 -6.88 8.86 1.50
N GLU A 26 -7.71 8.11 2.24
CA GLU A 26 -8.28 6.81 1.90
C GLU A 26 -9.69 6.94 1.29
N SER A 27 -10.31 8.13 1.40
CA SER A 27 -11.73 8.37 1.11
C SER A 27 -12.12 7.95 -0.29
N PHE A 28 -11.46 8.48 -1.32
CA PHE A 28 -11.84 8.23 -2.72
C PHE A 28 -12.04 6.73 -3.02
N ASN A 29 -11.03 5.90 -2.74
CA ASN A 29 -11.12 4.47 -3.06
C ASN A 29 -12.15 3.77 -2.18
N LEU A 30 -12.27 4.17 -0.91
CA LEU A 30 -13.27 3.60 -0.01
C LEU A 30 -14.69 3.87 -0.48
N GLN A 31 -14.99 5.13 -0.81
CA GLN A 31 -16.29 5.56 -1.29
C GLN A 31 -16.58 4.97 -2.67
N ALA A 32 -15.61 4.99 -3.58
CA ALA A 32 -15.74 4.32 -4.88
C ALA A 32 -16.07 2.82 -4.73
N MET A 33 -15.43 2.12 -3.79
CA MET A 33 -15.76 0.72 -3.52
C MET A 33 -17.19 0.55 -3.00
N HIS A 34 -17.65 1.43 -2.11
CA HIS A 34 -19.04 1.48 -1.65
C HIS A 34 -19.99 1.67 -2.83
N ASP A 35 -19.75 2.69 -3.66
CA ASP A 35 -20.69 3.09 -4.70
C ASP A 35 -20.80 2.03 -5.80
N ILE A 36 -19.69 1.38 -6.15
CA ILE A 36 -19.69 0.23 -7.07
C ILE A 36 -20.55 -0.92 -6.52
N LEU A 37 -20.49 -1.18 -5.21
CA LEU A 37 -21.22 -2.27 -4.57
C LEU A 37 -22.71 -1.98 -4.42
N TYR A 38 -23.07 -0.75 -4.04
CA TYR A 38 -24.43 -0.36 -3.67
C TYR A 38 -25.18 0.40 -4.77
N HIS A 39 -24.55 1.36 -5.44
CA HIS A 39 -25.17 2.16 -6.51
C HIS A 39 -24.98 1.55 -7.90
N ARG A 40 -23.94 0.74 -8.11
CA ARG A 40 -23.69 -0.07 -9.33
C ARG A 40 -23.61 0.80 -10.60
N PHE A 41 -24.66 0.79 -11.42
CA PHE A 41 -24.70 1.56 -12.68
C PHE A 41 -25.32 2.95 -12.49
N ASN A 42 -25.87 3.25 -11.31
CA ASN A 42 -26.39 4.58 -11.01
C ASN A 42 -25.24 5.54 -10.65
N LEU A 43 -24.51 5.99 -11.68
CA LEU A 43 -23.35 6.87 -11.54
C LEU A 43 -23.69 8.25 -10.97
N SER A 44 -24.96 8.66 -11.00
CA SER A 44 -25.40 9.95 -10.44
C SER A 44 -25.35 10.01 -8.91
N GLU A 45 -25.38 8.84 -8.25
CA GLU A 45 -25.32 8.70 -6.79
C GLU A 45 -23.90 8.47 -6.27
N TYR A 46 -22.88 8.53 -7.13
CA TYR A 46 -21.51 8.29 -6.71
C TYR A 46 -20.93 9.50 -5.98
N ASP A 47 -20.24 9.24 -4.88
CA ASP A 47 -19.73 10.23 -3.94
C ASP A 47 -18.80 11.26 -4.62
N HIS A 48 -18.02 10.84 -5.62
CA HIS A 48 -17.09 11.74 -6.33
C HIS A 48 -17.78 12.76 -7.24
N GLN A 49 -19.08 12.61 -7.52
CA GLN A 49 -19.84 13.63 -8.27
C GLN A 49 -20.14 14.84 -7.38
N GLU A 50 -20.39 14.60 -6.10
CA GLU A 50 -20.60 15.64 -5.09
C GLU A 50 -19.26 16.13 -4.51
N PHE A 51 -18.33 15.19 -4.26
CA PHE A 51 -17.03 15.43 -3.64
C PHE A 51 -15.87 14.90 -4.51
N PRO A 52 -15.56 15.53 -5.66
CA PRO A 52 -14.56 15.03 -6.62
C PRO A 52 -13.11 15.04 -6.11
N GLY A 53 -12.84 15.73 -5.00
CA GLY A 53 -11.49 15.98 -4.53
C GLY A 53 -10.71 16.90 -5.48
N VAL A 54 -9.40 17.01 -5.25
CA VAL A 54 -8.53 17.97 -5.95
C VAL A 54 -8.11 17.46 -7.33
N VAL A 55 -7.83 16.17 -7.41
CA VAL A 55 -7.35 15.50 -8.63
C VAL A 55 -8.09 14.18 -8.77
N PRO A 56 -8.45 13.79 -10.01
CA PRO A 56 -9.12 12.54 -10.24
C PRO A 56 -8.23 11.36 -9.87
N ARG A 57 -8.87 10.24 -9.56
CA ARG A 57 -8.23 8.97 -9.22
C ARG A 57 -8.87 7.87 -10.05
N THR A 58 -8.12 6.81 -10.32
CA THR A 58 -8.62 5.70 -11.13
C THR A 58 -9.62 4.83 -10.36
N PHE A 59 -10.69 4.42 -11.03
CA PHE A 59 -11.68 3.45 -10.56
C PHE A 59 -11.21 2.00 -10.74
N LEU A 60 -10.13 1.74 -11.49
CA LEU A 60 -9.66 0.37 -11.76
C LEU A 60 -9.31 -0.42 -10.48
N GLY A 61 -8.71 0.24 -9.49
CA GLY A 61 -8.44 -0.36 -8.18
C GLY A 61 -9.73 -0.71 -7.42
N PRO A 62 -10.57 0.29 -7.12
CA PRO A 62 -11.88 0.07 -6.50
C PRO A 62 -12.74 -0.99 -7.19
N LEU A 63 -12.82 -0.97 -8.53
CA LEU A 63 -13.55 -1.97 -9.32
C LEU A 63 -13.04 -3.39 -9.07
N PHE A 64 -11.73 -3.58 -9.11
CA PHE A 64 -11.13 -4.89 -8.89
C PHE A 64 -11.43 -5.42 -7.47
N ILE A 65 -11.30 -4.56 -6.45
CA ILE A 65 -11.57 -4.95 -5.05
C ILE A 65 -13.07 -5.19 -4.82
N SER A 66 -13.94 -4.33 -5.34
CA SER A 66 -15.39 -4.49 -5.23
C SER A 66 -15.89 -5.75 -5.97
N PHE A 67 -15.32 -6.07 -7.14
CA PHE A 67 -15.63 -7.32 -7.84
C PHE A 67 -15.34 -8.53 -6.97
N LEU A 68 -14.15 -8.61 -6.37
CA LEU A 68 -13.77 -9.69 -5.47
C LEU A 68 -14.59 -9.73 -4.16
N SER A 69 -15.09 -8.58 -3.72
CA SER A 69 -15.89 -8.44 -2.48
C SER A 69 -17.38 -8.70 -2.71
N SER A 70 -17.86 -8.65 -3.96
CA SER A 70 -19.28 -8.74 -4.31
C SER A 70 -20.00 -10.01 -3.82
N PRO A 71 -19.38 -11.22 -3.77
CA PRO A 71 -20.08 -12.40 -3.24
C PRO A 71 -20.43 -12.26 -1.76
N ALA A 72 -19.60 -11.54 -0.99
CA ALA A 72 -19.85 -11.33 0.43
C ALA A 72 -20.99 -10.34 0.69
N LEU A 73 -21.21 -9.39 -0.22
CA LEU A 73 -22.36 -8.48 -0.15
C LEU A 73 -23.68 -9.26 -0.22
N ILE A 74 -23.75 -10.27 -1.10
CA ILE A 74 -24.92 -11.14 -1.22
C ILE A 74 -25.19 -11.83 0.12
N LEU A 75 -24.15 -12.39 0.74
CA LEU A 75 -24.26 -13.06 2.04
C LEU A 75 -24.69 -12.12 3.16
N ILE A 76 -24.14 -10.90 3.19
CA ILE A 76 -24.51 -9.88 4.18
C ILE A 76 -25.98 -9.51 4.07
N ASN A 77 -26.46 -9.29 2.84
CA ASN A 77 -27.86 -8.94 2.60
C ASN A 77 -28.80 -10.11 2.96
N LEU A 78 -28.41 -11.35 2.64
CA LEU A 78 -29.21 -12.55 2.97
C LEU A 78 -29.30 -12.81 4.47
N LEU A 79 -28.21 -12.56 5.21
CA LEU A 79 -28.14 -12.79 6.66
C LEU A 79 -28.57 -11.57 7.48
N GLY A 80 -28.88 -10.44 6.84
CA GLY A 80 -29.29 -9.21 7.51
C GLY A 80 -28.17 -8.56 8.34
N PHE A 81 -26.90 -8.75 7.96
CA PHE A 81 -25.77 -8.10 8.65
C PHE A 81 -25.68 -6.61 8.29
N GLU A 82 -25.10 -5.82 9.20
CA GLU A 82 -24.94 -4.38 9.01
C GLU A 82 -24.01 -4.04 7.83
N LYS A 83 -24.34 -2.96 7.13
CA LYS A 83 -23.55 -2.43 6.00
C LYS A 83 -22.09 -2.17 6.35
N PHE A 84 -21.78 -1.75 7.59
CA PHE A 84 -20.41 -1.47 8.01
C PHE A 84 -19.49 -2.69 7.90
N LEU A 85 -20.03 -3.92 7.99
CA LEU A 85 -19.25 -5.14 7.78
C LEU A 85 -18.61 -5.18 6.37
N MET A 86 -19.26 -4.61 5.34
CA MET A 86 -18.65 -4.53 4.01
C MET A 86 -17.39 -3.68 3.97
N GLN A 87 -17.25 -2.66 4.83
CA GLN A 87 -15.99 -1.89 4.94
C GLN A 87 -14.85 -2.79 5.41
N TYR A 88 -15.08 -3.69 6.37
CA TYR A 88 -14.08 -4.67 6.76
C TYR A 88 -13.76 -5.61 5.60
N ILE A 89 -14.76 -6.09 4.87
CA ILE A 89 -14.56 -7.07 3.80
C ILE A 89 -13.73 -6.48 2.66
N VAL A 90 -14.06 -5.29 2.14
CA VAL A 90 -13.26 -4.68 1.05
C VAL A 90 -11.82 -4.44 1.48
N ARG A 91 -11.59 -4.07 2.75
CA ARG A 91 -10.25 -3.87 3.33
C ARG A 91 -9.49 -5.19 3.55
N ILE A 92 -10.17 -6.27 3.94
CA ILE A 92 -9.61 -7.62 4.02
C ILE A 92 -9.20 -8.08 2.62
N VAL A 93 -10.07 -7.92 1.63
CA VAL A 93 -9.77 -8.29 0.23
C VAL A 93 -8.55 -7.54 -0.29
N LEU A 94 -8.45 -6.23 -0.05
CA LEU A 94 -7.25 -5.44 -0.41
C LEU A 94 -5.97 -5.98 0.25
N ALA A 95 -6.03 -6.29 1.55
CA ALA A 95 -4.90 -6.87 2.27
C ALA A 95 -4.51 -8.24 1.70
N LEU A 96 -5.48 -9.10 1.38
CA LEU A 96 -5.24 -10.42 0.80
C LEU A 96 -4.66 -10.36 -0.62
N VAL A 97 -5.13 -9.43 -1.46
CA VAL A 97 -4.56 -9.18 -2.78
C VAL A 97 -3.09 -8.79 -2.65
N THR A 98 -2.78 -7.87 -1.74
CA THR A 98 -1.40 -7.42 -1.47
C THR A 98 -0.53 -8.56 -0.93
N LEU A 99 -1.05 -9.35 0.02
CA LEU A 99 -0.35 -10.51 0.58
C LEU A 99 -0.15 -11.64 -0.44
N THR A 100 -1.04 -11.79 -1.41
CA THR A 100 -0.87 -12.74 -2.52
C THR A 100 0.30 -12.35 -3.41
N ALA A 101 0.41 -11.06 -3.76
CA ALA A 101 1.57 -10.53 -4.49
C ALA A 101 2.86 -10.65 -3.65
N PHE A 102 2.80 -10.32 -2.36
CA PHE A 102 3.91 -10.53 -1.42
C PHE A 102 4.31 -12.01 -1.35
N GLY A 103 3.36 -12.95 -1.38
CA GLY A 103 3.62 -14.38 -1.41
C GLY A 103 4.41 -14.84 -2.64
N LYS A 104 4.16 -14.24 -3.81
CA LYS A 104 4.98 -14.48 -5.02
C LYS A 104 6.41 -13.97 -4.82
N LEU A 105 6.58 -12.77 -4.28
CA LEU A 105 7.90 -12.21 -3.94
C LEU A 105 8.63 -13.10 -2.93
N LEU A 106 7.96 -13.51 -1.85
CA LEU A 106 8.50 -14.39 -0.81
C LEU A 106 8.92 -15.75 -1.39
N GLY A 107 8.16 -16.29 -2.34
CA GLY A 107 8.53 -17.49 -3.09
C GLY A 107 9.84 -17.33 -3.84
N THR A 108 10.06 -16.19 -4.49
CA THR A 108 11.34 -15.87 -5.15
C THR A 108 12.46 -15.65 -4.16
N VAL A 109 12.23 -14.94 -3.05
CA VAL A 109 13.23 -14.78 -1.98
C VAL A 109 13.66 -16.14 -1.45
N LYS A 110 12.71 -17.05 -1.21
CA LYS A 110 13.01 -18.42 -0.79
C LYS A 110 13.85 -19.18 -1.82
N LYS A 111 13.58 -19.00 -3.12
CA LYS A 111 14.32 -19.67 -4.21
C LYS A 111 15.74 -19.12 -4.34
N GLU A 112 15.90 -17.80 -4.36
CA GLU A 112 17.19 -17.15 -4.65
C GLU A 112 18.11 -17.07 -3.42
N PHE A 113 17.56 -16.94 -2.21
CA PHE A 113 18.32 -16.73 -0.97
C PHE A 113 18.17 -17.85 0.06
N GLY A 114 17.24 -18.80 -0.16
CA GLY A 114 16.99 -19.94 0.72
C GLY A 114 15.87 -19.73 1.75
N PRO A 115 15.42 -20.81 2.41
CA PRO A 115 14.30 -20.80 3.35
C PRO A 115 14.54 -19.93 4.59
N ALA A 116 15.77 -19.91 5.11
CA ALA A 116 16.10 -19.12 6.29
C ALA A 116 16.00 -17.60 6.02
N MET A 117 16.49 -17.13 4.86
CA MET A 117 16.30 -15.73 4.44
C MET A 117 14.82 -15.38 4.35
N ALA A 118 14.02 -16.24 3.72
CA ALA A 118 12.58 -16.02 3.56
C ALA A 118 11.86 -15.95 4.92
N ALA A 119 12.27 -16.76 5.90
CA ALA A 119 11.74 -16.69 7.26
C ALA A 119 12.06 -15.35 7.92
N TRP A 120 13.34 -14.94 7.92
CA TRP A 120 13.76 -13.62 8.45
C TRP A 120 13.06 -12.46 7.76
N PHE A 121 12.96 -12.50 6.43
CA PHE A 121 12.25 -11.48 5.64
C PHE A 121 10.78 -11.36 6.03
N THR A 122 10.11 -12.49 6.26
CA THR A 122 8.72 -12.51 6.73
C THR A 122 8.61 -11.93 8.14
N MET A 123 9.47 -12.35 9.07
CA MET A 123 9.45 -11.88 10.47
C MET A 123 9.68 -10.37 10.57
N VAL A 124 10.66 -9.85 9.82
CA VAL A 124 10.95 -8.41 9.76
C VAL A 124 9.73 -7.65 9.24
N CYS A 125 9.18 -8.04 8.07
CA CYS A 125 8.01 -7.37 7.50
C CYS A 125 6.79 -7.43 8.43
N ALA A 126 6.52 -8.59 9.05
CA ALA A 126 5.39 -8.79 9.95
C ALA A 126 5.51 -7.99 11.25
N SER A 127 6.75 -7.72 11.71
CA SER A 127 6.99 -6.95 12.94
C SER A 127 6.84 -5.44 12.78
N GLN A 128 6.88 -4.92 11.55
CA GLN A 128 6.90 -3.48 11.28
C GLN A 128 5.48 -2.91 11.18
N TYR A 129 5.22 -1.89 12.00
CA TYR A 129 3.95 -1.18 12.05
C TYR A 129 3.49 -0.66 10.68
N HIS A 130 4.30 0.18 10.04
CA HIS A 130 3.88 0.92 8.84
C HIS A 130 3.62 0.00 7.65
N PHE A 131 4.37 -1.09 7.47
CA PHE A 131 4.08 -1.99 6.37
C PHE A 131 2.74 -2.71 6.62
N MET A 132 2.57 -3.32 7.79
CA MET A 132 1.39 -4.13 8.12
C MET A 132 0.10 -3.32 8.29
N TYR A 133 0.19 -2.15 8.91
CA TYR A 133 -0.94 -1.25 9.13
C TYR A 133 -1.56 -0.74 7.81
N TYR A 134 -0.72 -0.50 6.82
CA TYR A 134 -1.16 0.07 5.54
C TYR A 134 -1.75 -0.98 4.58
N LEU A 135 -1.46 -2.28 4.74
CA LEU A 135 -1.90 -3.32 3.80
C LEU A 135 -3.42 -3.37 3.55
N SER A 136 -4.22 -2.99 4.55
CA SER A 136 -5.69 -3.00 4.48
C SER A 136 -6.30 -1.62 4.22
N ARG A 137 -5.48 -0.57 4.07
CA ARG A 137 -5.97 0.80 3.91
C ARG A 137 -6.11 1.13 2.43
N PRO A 138 -7.27 1.64 1.96
CA PRO A 138 -7.53 1.91 0.55
C PRO A 138 -6.86 3.21 0.07
N LEU A 139 -5.57 3.35 0.34
CA LEU A 139 -4.75 4.42 -0.19
C LEU A 139 -4.40 4.11 -1.64
N PRO A 140 -4.30 5.12 -2.53
CA PRO A 140 -3.83 4.91 -3.90
C PRO A 140 -2.47 4.18 -3.94
N ASN A 141 -1.63 4.42 -2.94
CA ASN A 141 -0.33 3.77 -2.84
C ASN A 141 -0.43 2.26 -2.63
N ILE A 142 -1.42 1.83 -1.85
CA ILE A 142 -1.65 0.43 -1.52
C ILE A 142 -2.40 -0.27 -2.65
N MET A 143 -3.24 0.43 -3.42
CA MET A 143 -3.79 -0.10 -4.67
C MET A 143 -2.69 -0.44 -5.69
N ALA A 144 -1.61 0.36 -5.75
CA ALA A 144 -0.47 0.08 -6.63
C ALA A 144 0.51 -0.98 -6.08
N LEU A 145 0.56 -1.16 -4.76
CA LEU A 145 1.55 -2.01 -4.08
C LEU A 145 1.58 -3.48 -4.56
N PRO A 146 0.44 -4.17 -4.81
CA PRO A 146 0.44 -5.51 -5.38
C PRO A 146 1.24 -5.61 -6.70
N LEU A 147 1.10 -4.63 -7.59
CA LEU A 147 1.83 -4.61 -8.85
C LEU A 147 3.32 -4.36 -8.63
N VAL A 148 3.70 -3.48 -7.69
CA VAL A 148 5.11 -3.26 -7.34
C VAL A 148 5.75 -4.52 -6.74
N LEU A 149 5.03 -5.25 -5.87
CA LEU A 149 5.50 -6.52 -5.31
C LEU A 149 5.68 -7.59 -6.39
N LEU A 150 4.77 -7.66 -7.37
CA LEU A 150 4.91 -8.53 -8.54
C LEU A 150 6.06 -8.09 -9.45
N ALA A 151 6.29 -6.79 -9.61
CA ALA A 151 7.44 -6.26 -10.34
C ALA A 151 8.76 -6.68 -9.67
N TYR A 152 8.89 -6.54 -8.34
CA TYR A 152 10.04 -7.06 -7.61
C TYR A 152 10.20 -8.58 -7.76
N HIS A 153 9.10 -9.33 -7.72
CA HIS A 153 9.12 -10.77 -7.98
C HIS A 153 9.72 -11.10 -9.36
N TYR A 154 9.24 -10.45 -10.43
CA TYR A 154 9.74 -10.70 -11.79
C TYR A 154 11.16 -10.20 -12.00
N TYR A 155 11.54 -9.07 -11.40
CA TYR A 155 12.90 -8.54 -11.46
C TYR A 155 13.90 -9.47 -10.79
N LEU A 156 13.63 -9.92 -9.56
CA LEU A 156 14.47 -10.90 -8.86
C LEU A 156 14.49 -12.25 -9.57
N SER A 157 13.38 -12.67 -10.17
CA SER A 157 13.29 -13.91 -10.94
C SER A 157 13.89 -13.79 -12.34
N LYS A 158 14.56 -12.67 -12.68
CA LYS A 158 15.23 -12.39 -13.96
C LYS A 158 14.28 -12.54 -15.17
N GLN A 159 13.03 -12.07 -15.03
CA GLN A 159 11.98 -12.14 -16.06
C GLN A 159 11.60 -10.72 -16.55
N PRO A 160 12.49 -10.00 -17.27
CA PRO A 160 12.24 -8.62 -17.69
C PRO A 160 11.00 -8.50 -18.60
N LYS A 161 10.70 -9.55 -19.39
CA LYS A 161 9.56 -9.62 -20.29
C LYS A 161 8.19 -9.59 -19.58
N ARG A 162 8.14 -9.95 -18.28
CA ARG A 162 6.95 -9.88 -17.41
C ARG A 162 7.01 -8.69 -16.44
N PHE A 163 8.21 -8.29 -16.05
CA PHE A 163 8.45 -7.08 -15.25
C PHE A 163 7.88 -5.82 -15.93
N ILE A 164 8.12 -5.64 -17.23
CA ILE A 164 7.70 -4.44 -17.98
C ILE A 164 6.18 -4.21 -17.96
N PRO A 165 5.31 -5.17 -18.37
CA PRO A 165 3.86 -4.92 -18.39
C PRO A 165 3.28 -4.63 -17.00
N VAL A 166 3.75 -5.33 -15.97
CA VAL A 166 3.32 -5.08 -14.58
C VAL A 166 3.76 -3.71 -14.09
N SER A 167 4.98 -3.29 -14.46
CA SER A 167 5.49 -1.95 -14.12
C SER A 167 4.70 -0.86 -14.85
N ALA A 168 4.40 -1.06 -16.13
CA ALA A 168 3.56 -0.14 -16.90
C ALA A 168 2.17 0.02 -16.26
N ALA A 169 1.55 -1.09 -15.84
CA ALA A 169 0.27 -1.03 -15.12
C ALA A 169 0.37 -0.24 -13.81
N ALA A 170 1.42 -0.46 -13.01
CA ALA A 170 1.62 0.28 -11.75
C ALA A 170 1.79 1.79 -11.98
N VAL A 171 2.54 2.17 -13.01
CA VAL A 171 2.86 3.58 -13.32
C VAL A 171 1.70 4.30 -13.99
N ILE A 172 1.12 3.71 -15.04
CA ILE A 172 0.15 4.40 -15.90
C ILE A 172 -1.25 4.43 -15.29
N ILE A 173 -1.67 3.37 -14.60
CA ILE A 173 -3.01 3.29 -14.02
C ILE A 173 -3.03 3.93 -12.64
N PHE A 174 -2.05 3.62 -11.78
CA PHE A 174 -2.16 3.93 -10.37
C PHE A 174 -1.35 5.12 -9.92
N ARG A 175 -0.03 5.10 -10.17
CA ARG A 175 0.91 6.06 -9.56
C ARG A 175 2.09 6.35 -10.46
N ALA A 176 2.05 7.50 -11.12
CA ALA A 176 3.10 7.87 -12.06
C ALA A 176 4.50 8.02 -11.44
N GLU A 177 4.61 8.34 -10.14
CA GLU A 177 5.92 8.47 -9.50
C GLU A 177 6.70 7.15 -9.42
N LEU A 178 6.01 6.01 -9.53
CA LEU A 178 6.65 4.69 -9.61
C LEU A 178 7.54 4.56 -10.85
N ALA A 179 7.40 5.45 -11.85
CA ALA A 179 8.31 5.52 -12.98
C ALA A 179 9.76 5.74 -12.53
N LEU A 180 9.98 6.46 -11.43
CA LEU A 180 11.32 6.63 -10.87
C LEU A 180 11.89 5.30 -10.38
N LEU A 181 11.18 4.60 -9.49
CA LEU A 181 11.63 3.34 -8.92
C LEU A 181 11.74 2.21 -9.96
N LEU A 182 10.66 1.96 -10.71
CA LEU A 182 10.59 0.87 -11.67
C LEU A 182 11.37 1.18 -12.94
N GLY A 183 11.49 2.46 -13.30
CA GLY A 183 12.36 2.92 -14.39
C GLY A 183 13.83 2.71 -14.08
N ILE A 184 14.30 3.02 -12.87
CA ILE A 184 15.68 2.70 -12.45
C ILE A 184 15.96 1.21 -12.59
N LEU A 185 15.04 0.34 -12.14
CA LEU A 185 15.18 -1.11 -12.29
C LEU A 185 15.22 -1.54 -13.76
N ALA A 186 14.37 -0.97 -14.61
CA ALA A 186 14.36 -1.23 -16.06
C ALA A 186 15.69 -0.81 -16.71
N LEU A 187 16.22 0.36 -16.36
CA LEU A 187 17.50 0.86 -16.84
C LEU A 187 18.66 -0.03 -16.41
N ILE A 188 18.62 -0.57 -15.20
CA ILE A 188 19.61 -1.56 -14.73
C ILE A 188 19.52 -2.83 -15.58
N ASP A 189 18.31 -3.38 -15.82
CA ASP A 189 18.11 -4.56 -16.66
C ASP A 189 18.61 -4.35 -18.10
N LEU A 190 18.48 -3.13 -18.64
CA LEU A 190 19.06 -2.74 -19.93
C LEU A 190 20.58 -2.70 -19.87
N TYR A 191 21.16 -2.05 -18.85
CA TYR A 191 22.61 -1.91 -18.67
C TYR A 191 23.32 -3.27 -18.56
N ILE A 192 22.73 -4.20 -17.79
CA ILE A 192 23.26 -5.56 -17.63
C ILE A 192 22.82 -6.51 -18.75
N LYS A 193 22.19 -5.99 -19.82
CA LYS A 193 21.78 -6.72 -21.03
C LYS A 193 20.83 -7.90 -20.78
N ARG A 194 19.94 -7.81 -19.78
CA ARG A 194 18.85 -8.79 -19.58
C ARG A 194 17.72 -8.61 -20.59
N ILE A 195 17.59 -7.41 -21.16
CA ILE A 195 16.67 -7.10 -22.24
C ILE A 195 17.34 -6.14 -23.22
N THR A 196 17.01 -6.25 -24.50
CA THR A 196 17.49 -5.30 -25.52
C THR A 196 16.69 -4.00 -25.47
N PHE A 197 17.29 -2.89 -25.91
CA PHE A 197 16.60 -1.60 -25.98
C PHE A 197 15.32 -1.67 -26.83
N ALA A 198 15.40 -2.31 -28.01
CA ALA A 198 14.25 -2.48 -28.90
C ALA A 198 13.12 -3.30 -28.26
N GLU A 199 13.43 -4.40 -27.58
CA GLU A 199 12.42 -5.19 -26.87
C GLU A 199 11.80 -4.42 -25.69
N MET A 200 12.61 -3.64 -24.96
CA MET A 200 12.14 -2.82 -23.84
C MET A 200 11.16 -1.74 -24.32
N ILE A 201 11.52 -1.01 -25.38
CA ILE A 201 10.64 0.00 -25.98
C ILE A 201 9.38 -0.64 -26.55
N LYS A 202 9.50 -1.73 -27.32
CA LYS A 202 8.34 -2.41 -27.92
C LYS A 202 7.36 -2.90 -26.84
N LYS A 203 7.84 -3.63 -25.83
CA LYS A 203 6.99 -4.13 -24.74
C LYS A 203 6.47 -2.99 -23.87
N GLY A 204 7.31 -1.99 -23.59
CA GLY A 204 6.93 -0.82 -22.80
C GLY A 204 5.82 -0.03 -23.46
N ALA A 205 5.97 0.31 -24.75
CA ALA A 205 5.00 1.07 -25.52
C ALA A 205 3.66 0.31 -25.65
N VAL A 206 3.70 -0.97 -26.00
CA VAL A 206 2.47 -1.80 -26.08
C VAL A 206 1.78 -1.88 -24.72
N SER A 207 2.53 -2.12 -23.64
CA SER A 207 1.94 -2.22 -22.30
C SER A 207 1.37 -0.87 -21.83
N ALA A 208 2.08 0.23 -22.08
CA ALA A 208 1.64 1.57 -21.75
C ALA A 208 0.36 1.95 -22.52
N LEU A 209 0.30 1.65 -23.82
CA LEU A 209 -0.89 1.91 -24.64
C LEU A 209 -2.10 1.13 -24.14
N ILE A 210 -1.93 -0.17 -23.81
CA ILE A 210 -3.02 -0.99 -23.27
C ILE A 210 -3.49 -0.45 -21.91
N CYS A 211 -2.55 -0.12 -21.01
CA CYS A 211 -2.89 0.41 -19.68
C CYS A 211 -3.56 1.79 -19.76
N LEU A 212 -3.07 2.65 -20.65
CA LEU A 212 -3.63 3.98 -20.89
C LEU A 212 -5.04 3.86 -21.48
N ALA A 213 -5.23 3.03 -22.51
CA ALA A 213 -6.54 2.79 -23.10
C ALA A 213 -7.53 2.25 -22.06
N LEU A 214 -7.10 1.29 -21.23
CA LEU A 214 -7.92 0.75 -20.15
C LEU A 214 -8.32 1.81 -19.12
N SER A 215 -7.36 2.61 -18.65
CA SER A 215 -7.63 3.69 -17.69
C SER A 215 -8.54 4.74 -18.31
N VAL A 216 -8.23 5.25 -19.50
CA VAL A 216 -9.06 6.25 -20.18
C VAL A 216 -10.48 5.75 -20.39
N VAL A 217 -10.68 4.53 -20.91
CA VAL A 217 -12.04 4.00 -21.14
C VAL A 217 -12.81 3.85 -19.84
N VAL A 218 -12.24 3.18 -18.84
CA VAL A 218 -12.94 2.92 -17.58
C VAL A 218 -13.16 4.21 -16.80
N ASP A 219 -12.13 5.00 -16.61
CA ASP A 219 -12.19 6.21 -15.79
C ASP A 219 -13.09 7.26 -16.44
N SER A 220 -13.09 7.38 -17.76
CA SER A 220 -13.99 8.34 -18.44
C SER A 220 -15.47 8.01 -18.26
N ILE A 221 -15.81 6.73 -18.14
CA ILE A 221 -17.19 6.30 -17.83
C ILE A 221 -17.59 6.78 -16.43
N PHE A 222 -16.76 6.52 -15.41
CA PHE A 222 -17.10 6.87 -14.03
C PHE A 222 -17.07 8.37 -13.76
N TRP A 223 -16.15 9.10 -14.40
CA TRP A 223 -16.02 10.56 -14.24
C TRP A 223 -16.91 11.36 -15.19
N GLY A 224 -17.60 10.73 -16.14
CA GLY A 224 -18.52 11.40 -17.07
C GLY A 224 -17.86 12.34 -18.09
N ARG A 225 -16.53 12.30 -18.23
CA ARG A 225 -15.75 13.09 -19.20
C ARG A 225 -14.54 12.30 -19.65
N VAL A 226 -13.95 12.64 -20.80
CA VAL A 226 -12.69 11.99 -21.24
C VAL A 226 -11.54 12.47 -20.36
N LEU A 227 -10.88 11.56 -19.65
CA LEU A 227 -9.65 11.87 -18.92
C LEU A 227 -8.72 10.67 -18.76
N TRP A 228 -7.49 10.96 -18.35
CA TRP A 228 -6.55 10.01 -17.78
C TRP A 228 -6.20 10.50 -16.36
N PRO A 229 -6.67 9.83 -15.29
CA PRO A 229 -6.51 10.34 -13.92
C PRO A 229 -5.06 10.65 -13.54
N GLU A 230 -4.15 9.71 -13.77
CA GLU A 230 -2.74 9.92 -13.45
C GLU A 230 -2.07 10.98 -14.33
N GLY A 231 -2.55 11.19 -15.56
CA GLY A 231 -2.12 12.29 -16.41
C GLY A 231 -2.44 13.66 -15.81
N GLU A 232 -3.65 13.83 -15.26
CA GLU A 232 -4.04 15.07 -14.58
C GLU A 232 -3.28 15.27 -13.27
N VAL A 233 -3.03 14.18 -12.51
CA VAL A 233 -2.19 14.22 -11.31
C VAL A 233 -0.76 14.64 -11.65
N LEU A 234 -0.20 14.13 -12.75
CA LEU A 234 1.12 14.54 -13.25
C LEU A 234 1.13 16.02 -13.64
N TRP A 235 0.12 16.48 -14.39
CA TRP A 235 -0.02 17.88 -14.78
C TRP A 235 -0.09 18.80 -13.56
N PHE A 236 -0.94 18.46 -12.58
CA PHE A 236 -1.11 19.22 -11.35
C PHE A 236 0.18 19.35 -10.54
N ASN A 237 0.94 18.27 -10.40
CA ASN A 237 2.14 18.27 -9.58
C ASN A 237 3.37 18.83 -10.30
N THR A 238 3.56 18.51 -11.57
CA THR A 238 4.80 18.85 -12.29
C THR A 238 4.72 20.21 -12.98
N ILE A 239 3.56 20.55 -13.56
CA ILE A 239 3.41 21.76 -14.38
C ILE A 239 2.82 22.90 -13.55
N LEU A 240 1.78 22.61 -12.75
CA LEU A 240 1.19 23.64 -11.87
C LEU A 240 2.00 23.85 -10.56
N ASN A 241 2.92 22.93 -10.23
CA ASN A 241 3.78 22.98 -9.03
C ASN A 241 3.02 23.20 -7.71
N ARG A 242 1.77 22.71 -7.64
CA ARG A 242 0.87 22.91 -6.49
C ARG A 242 1.08 21.91 -5.36
N SER A 243 2.06 21.02 -5.47
CA SER A 243 2.38 20.07 -4.39
C SER A 243 2.70 20.78 -3.07
N ASN A 244 3.21 22.02 -3.10
CA ASN A 244 3.53 22.81 -1.92
C ASN A 244 2.30 23.17 -1.06
N GLU A 245 1.11 23.22 -1.64
CA GLU A 245 -0.13 23.61 -0.97
C GLU A 245 -0.55 22.60 0.12
N TYR A 246 -0.02 21.37 0.08
CA TYR A 246 -0.31 20.29 1.03
C TYR A 246 0.76 20.16 2.13
N GLY A 247 1.54 21.22 2.33
CA GLY A 247 2.62 21.28 3.31
C GLY A 247 3.94 20.74 2.76
N THR A 248 5.04 21.34 3.23
CA THR A 248 6.39 21.04 2.75
C THR A 248 7.25 20.46 3.85
N SER A 249 8.16 19.56 3.50
CA SER A 249 9.17 19.02 4.41
C SER A 249 10.58 19.14 3.82
N PRO A 250 11.63 19.27 4.67
CA PRO A 250 13.02 19.36 4.22
C PRO A 250 13.42 18.21 3.30
N PHE A 251 14.44 18.43 2.46
CA PHE A 251 14.94 17.44 1.51
C PHE A 251 15.18 16.06 2.16
N PHE A 252 15.97 16.01 3.24
CA PHE A 252 16.32 14.75 3.90
C PHE A 252 15.24 14.14 4.79
N TRP A 253 14.00 14.67 4.81
CA TRP A 253 12.93 14.20 5.69
C TRP A 253 12.65 12.71 5.57
N TYR A 254 12.73 12.15 4.36
CA TYR A 254 12.58 10.71 4.18
C TYR A 254 13.66 9.90 4.90
N PHE A 255 14.90 10.40 4.94
CA PHE A 255 16.05 9.69 5.53
C PHE A 255 16.11 9.79 7.05
N TYR A 256 15.83 10.97 7.63
CA TYR A 256 15.87 11.13 9.09
C TYR A 256 14.53 10.83 9.78
N SER A 257 13.41 10.81 9.05
CA SER A 257 12.08 10.63 9.64
C SER A 257 11.30 9.44 9.10
N ALA A 258 11.09 9.33 7.79
CA ALA A 258 10.19 8.31 7.25
C ALA A 258 10.77 6.89 7.27
N ILE A 259 12.01 6.71 6.79
CA ILE A 259 12.70 5.42 6.80
C ILE A 259 12.92 4.92 8.23
N PRO A 260 13.40 5.74 9.20
CA PRO A 260 13.53 5.32 10.59
C PRO A 260 12.21 4.90 11.22
N ARG A 261 11.12 5.66 10.99
CA ARG A 261 9.78 5.27 11.50
C ARG A 261 9.24 4.00 10.82
N GLY A 262 9.51 3.83 9.53
CA GLY A 262 9.07 2.66 8.77
C GLY A 262 9.78 1.37 9.15
N LEU A 263 11.12 1.43 9.32
CA LEU A 263 11.94 0.27 9.67
C LEU A 263 12.05 0.03 11.18
N ALA A 264 11.80 1.05 12.01
CA ALA A 264 11.98 1.01 13.46
C ALA A 264 13.38 0.47 13.83
N SER A 265 13.46 -0.49 14.77
CA SER A 265 14.75 -1.03 15.21
C SER A 265 15.49 -1.83 14.12
N SER A 266 14.80 -2.28 13.07
CA SER A 266 15.43 -2.93 11.92
C SER A 266 16.37 -2.03 11.14
N LEU A 267 16.27 -0.70 11.31
CA LEU A 267 17.17 0.26 10.67
C LEU A 267 18.65 -0.05 10.98
N LEU A 268 18.95 -0.52 12.20
CA LEU A 268 20.32 -0.81 12.63
C LEU A 268 20.98 -1.94 11.81
N LEU A 269 20.17 -2.86 11.29
CA LEU A 269 20.64 -4.00 10.50
C LEU A 269 20.72 -3.69 9.00
N LEU A 270 20.08 -2.62 8.53
CA LEU A 270 20.08 -2.24 7.12
C LEU A 270 21.49 -2.05 6.52
N PRO A 271 22.39 -1.21 7.08
CA PRO A 271 23.71 -1.01 6.50
C PRO A 271 24.56 -2.29 6.53
N ILE A 272 24.42 -3.09 7.58
CA ILE A 272 25.08 -4.39 7.72
C ILE A 272 24.63 -5.34 6.60
N GLY A 273 23.33 -5.40 6.33
CA GLY A 273 22.76 -6.26 5.30
C GLY A 273 23.20 -5.85 3.89
N LEU A 274 23.19 -4.55 3.62
CA LEU A 274 23.70 -4.00 2.36
C LEU A 274 25.18 -4.34 2.18
N TRP A 275 25.99 -4.30 3.24
CA TRP A 275 27.39 -4.65 3.17
C TRP A 275 27.61 -6.17 2.95
N LEU A 276 26.89 -7.01 3.67
CA LEU A 276 27.10 -8.47 3.70
C LEU A 276 26.54 -9.23 2.48
N GLU A 277 25.40 -8.82 1.92
CA GLU A 277 24.72 -9.55 0.84
C GLU A 277 24.55 -8.67 -0.41
N PRO A 278 25.50 -8.74 -1.36
CA PRO A 278 25.45 -7.94 -2.59
C PRO A 278 24.18 -8.17 -3.41
N ARG A 279 23.57 -9.36 -3.36
CA ARG A 279 22.34 -9.64 -4.10
C ARG A 279 21.15 -8.80 -3.62
N CYS A 280 21.10 -8.42 -2.35
CA CYS A 280 20.06 -7.53 -1.81
C CYS A 280 20.16 -6.10 -2.36
N ARG A 281 21.38 -5.66 -2.73
CA ARG A 281 21.62 -4.33 -3.32
C ARG A 281 20.86 -4.13 -4.62
N ALA A 282 20.58 -5.22 -5.35
CA ALA A 282 19.85 -5.20 -6.61
C ALA A 282 18.45 -4.57 -6.51
N LEU A 283 17.83 -4.61 -5.32
CA LEU A 283 16.57 -3.91 -5.03
C LEU A 283 16.75 -2.73 -4.09
N ALA A 284 17.56 -2.88 -3.05
CA ALA A 284 17.66 -1.87 -2.01
C ALA A 284 18.35 -0.57 -2.47
N VAL A 285 19.35 -0.65 -3.35
CA VAL A 285 20.02 0.56 -3.87
C VAL A 285 19.08 1.36 -4.79
N PRO A 286 18.39 0.75 -5.78
CA PRO A 286 17.34 1.43 -6.55
C PRO A 286 16.25 2.05 -5.67
N ALA A 287 15.85 1.35 -4.59
CA ALA A 287 14.86 1.87 -3.66
C ALA A 287 15.35 3.12 -2.90
N LEU A 288 16.60 3.14 -2.44
CA LEU A 288 17.19 4.33 -1.81
C LEU A 288 17.42 5.46 -2.81
N LEU A 289 17.81 5.15 -4.05
CA LEU A 289 17.94 6.14 -5.12
C LEU A 289 16.58 6.75 -5.47
N PHE A 290 15.52 5.94 -5.53
CA PHE A 290 14.15 6.43 -5.66
C PHE A 290 13.81 7.42 -4.53
N VAL A 291 14.07 7.08 -3.26
CA VAL A 291 13.81 7.99 -2.13
C VAL A 291 14.60 9.29 -2.28
N PHE A 292 15.87 9.20 -2.68
CA PHE A 292 16.70 10.38 -2.93
C PHE A 292 16.11 11.29 -4.03
N LEU A 293 15.74 10.73 -5.17
CA LEU A 293 15.13 11.50 -6.28
C LEU A 293 13.74 12.03 -5.90
N TYR A 294 12.96 11.26 -5.16
CA TYR A 294 11.64 11.68 -4.70
C TYR A 294 11.71 12.76 -3.61
N SER A 295 12.86 12.90 -2.94
CA SER A 295 13.09 13.92 -1.90
C SER A 295 13.13 15.35 -2.45
N PHE A 296 13.32 15.53 -3.76
CA PHE A 296 13.22 16.83 -4.43
C PHE A 296 11.78 17.37 -4.41
N LEU A 297 10.77 16.51 -4.28
CA LEU A 297 9.38 16.97 -4.17
C LEU A 297 9.15 17.61 -2.79
N PRO A 298 8.57 18.82 -2.72
CA PRO A 298 8.41 19.53 -1.45
C PRO A 298 7.49 18.82 -0.45
N HIS A 299 6.36 18.32 -0.94
CA HIS A 299 5.38 17.59 -0.13
C HIS A 299 5.79 16.13 0.02
N LYS A 300 5.83 15.66 1.27
CA LYS A 300 6.38 14.36 1.62
C LYS A 300 5.50 13.66 2.63
N GLU A 301 5.19 12.41 2.33
CA GLU A 301 4.47 11.53 3.24
C GLU A 301 5.08 10.13 3.20
N LEU A 302 5.03 9.43 4.33
CA LEU A 302 5.61 8.09 4.46
C LEU A 302 4.99 7.10 3.47
N ARG A 303 3.68 7.19 3.21
CA ARG A 303 2.98 6.30 2.28
C ARG A 303 3.49 6.40 0.84
N PHE A 304 4.07 7.53 0.43
CA PHE A 304 4.61 7.69 -0.93
C PHE A 304 5.83 6.80 -1.18
N ILE A 305 6.55 6.42 -0.12
CA ILE A 305 7.72 5.54 -0.22
C ILE A 305 7.43 4.11 0.26
N ILE A 306 6.18 3.73 0.51
CA ILE A 306 5.82 2.40 1.08
C ILE A 306 6.44 1.22 0.29
N TYR A 307 6.63 1.43 -1.02
CA TYR A 307 7.24 0.50 -1.98
C TYR A 307 8.67 0.08 -1.64
N VAL A 308 9.41 0.90 -0.89
CA VAL A 308 10.81 0.63 -0.59
C VAL A 308 10.97 -0.35 0.55
N PHE A 309 9.99 -0.45 1.46
CA PHE A 309 10.14 -1.26 2.67
C PHE A 309 10.39 -2.75 2.37
N PRO A 310 9.69 -3.43 1.44
CA PRO A 310 10.05 -4.79 1.06
C PRO A 310 11.49 -4.94 0.55
N ALA A 311 12.00 -3.96 -0.20
CA ALA A 311 13.38 -3.99 -0.70
C ALA A 311 14.41 -3.80 0.43
N LEU A 312 14.16 -2.84 1.34
CA LEU A 312 15.03 -2.59 2.50
C LEU A 312 14.99 -3.75 3.51
N ASN A 313 13.81 -4.32 3.75
CA ASN A 313 13.62 -5.45 4.65
C ASN A 313 14.33 -6.71 4.17
N LEU A 314 14.49 -6.90 2.85
CA LEU A 314 15.30 -7.99 2.31
C LEU A 314 16.78 -7.84 2.72
N ALA A 315 17.32 -6.61 2.71
CA ALA A 315 18.66 -6.35 3.20
C ALA A 315 18.76 -6.58 4.72
N VAL A 316 17.80 -6.08 5.51
CA VAL A 316 17.73 -6.34 6.98
C VAL A 316 17.71 -7.85 7.26
N ALA A 317 16.89 -8.62 6.53
CA ALA A 317 16.80 -10.06 6.69
C ALA A 317 18.12 -10.77 6.42
N SER A 318 18.91 -10.28 5.46
CA SER A 318 20.23 -10.85 5.16
C SER A 318 21.23 -10.68 6.30
N ALA A 319 21.22 -9.53 6.97
CA ALA A 319 22.04 -9.31 8.16
C ALA A 319 21.61 -10.24 9.29
N ALA A 320 20.31 -10.28 9.60
CA ALA A 320 19.78 -11.13 10.66
C ALA A 320 20.07 -12.61 10.42
N GLN A 321 19.88 -13.10 9.20
CA GLN A 321 20.20 -14.48 8.83
C GLN A 321 21.69 -14.79 9.00
N ARG A 322 22.58 -13.89 8.53
CA ARG A 322 24.03 -14.11 8.61
C ARG A 322 24.51 -14.12 10.05
N ILE A 323 24.02 -13.21 10.87
CA ILE A 323 24.32 -13.15 12.31
C ILE A 323 23.83 -14.44 12.99
N TRP A 324 22.58 -14.84 12.74
CA TRP A 324 21.99 -16.06 13.32
C TRP A 324 22.77 -17.33 12.97
N ASN A 325 23.20 -17.46 11.71
CA ASN A 325 23.98 -18.62 11.27
C ASN A 325 25.37 -18.71 11.92
N ASN A 326 25.91 -17.60 12.43
CA ASN A 326 27.21 -17.55 13.09
C ASN A 326 27.13 -17.62 14.61
N LYS A 327 25.94 -17.78 15.21
CA LYS A 327 25.68 -17.70 16.66
C LYS A 327 26.55 -18.62 17.53
N ASP A 328 27.01 -19.75 16.99
CA ASP A 328 27.79 -20.76 17.71
C ASP A 328 29.31 -20.57 17.58
N LYS A 329 29.77 -19.56 16.83
CA LYS A 329 31.20 -19.35 16.55
C LYS A 329 31.95 -18.65 17.70
N SER A 330 31.28 -17.77 18.43
CA SER A 330 31.86 -17.07 19.58
C SER A 330 30.76 -16.48 20.47
N TRP A 331 31.10 -16.16 21.72
CA TRP A 331 30.18 -15.48 22.63
C TRP A 331 29.66 -14.15 22.05
N TRP A 332 30.51 -13.35 21.39
CA TRP A 332 30.08 -12.12 20.72
C TRP A 332 29.08 -12.37 19.59
N GLN A 333 29.28 -13.41 18.77
CA GLN A 333 28.31 -13.76 17.72
C GLN A 333 26.98 -14.27 18.30
N ASN A 334 27.03 -14.96 19.44
CA ASN A 334 25.84 -15.36 20.19
C ASN A 334 25.05 -14.13 20.68
N VAL A 335 25.74 -13.15 21.28
CA VAL A 335 25.14 -11.88 21.72
C VAL A 335 24.50 -11.14 20.53
N LEU A 336 25.17 -11.05 19.38
CA LEU A 336 24.59 -10.45 18.17
C LEU A 336 23.36 -11.22 17.67
N ALA A 337 23.37 -12.56 17.75
CA ALA A 337 22.21 -13.38 17.38
C ALA A 337 21.02 -13.15 18.31
N VAL A 338 21.24 -13.04 19.62
CA VAL A 338 20.22 -12.61 20.58
C VAL A 338 19.72 -11.20 20.22
N GLY A 339 20.61 -10.26 19.92
CA GLY A 339 20.26 -8.92 19.45
C GLY A 339 19.38 -8.93 18.19
N SER A 340 19.63 -9.86 17.26
CA SER A 340 18.80 -10.05 16.07
C SER A 340 17.39 -10.58 16.38
N VAL A 341 17.17 -11.24 17.51
CA VAL A 341 15.81 -11.59 17.96
C VAL A 341 15.19 -10.41 18.72
N CYS A 342 15.95 -9.75 19.58
CA CYS A 342 15.51 -8.58 20.34
C CYS A 342 14.99 -7.46 19.42
N HIS A 343 15.59 -7.22 18.26
CA HIS A 343 15.08 -6.19 17.34
C HIS A 343 13.66 -6.52 16.81
N ILE A 344 13.33 -7.80 16.59
CA ILE A 344 11.97 -8.18 16.20
C ILE A 344 11.00 -7.88 17.34
N ILE A 345 11.38 -8.19 18.58
CA ILE A 345 10.57 -7.88 19.77
C ILE A 345 10.38 -6.36 19.92
N LEU A 346 11.44 -5.57 19.75
CA LEU A 346 11.37 -4.11 19.80
C LEU A 346 10.45 -3.53 18.71
N ASN A 347 10.50 -4.08 17.49
CA ASN A 347 9.56 -3.71 16.43
C ASN A 347 8.11 -4.03 16.81
N LEU A 348 7.86 -5.20 17.42
CA LEU A 348 6.51 -5.57 17.90
C LEU A 348 6.02 -4.62 18.99
N LEU A 349 6.86 -4.29 19.98
CA LEU A 349 6.53 -3.31 21.01
C LEU A 349 6.23 -1.92 20.41
N PHE A 350 7.07 -1.47 19.47
CA PHE A 350 6.84 -0.24 18.73
C PHE A 350 5.53 -0.29 17.92
N SER A 351 5.21 -1.43 17.30
CA SER A 351 3.98 -1.61 16.54
C SER A 351 2.73 -1.59 17.41
N LEU A 352 2.78 -2.21 18.59
CA LEU A 352 1.70 -2.14 19.57
C LEU A 352 1.51 -0.72 20.11
N PHE A 353 2.60 0.00 20.38
CA PHE A 353 2.56 1.40 20.78
C PHE A 353 1.95 2.30 19.70
N MET A 354 2.40 2.17 18.45
CA MET A 354 1.85 2.95 17.34
C MET A 354 0.37 2.59 17.08
N LEU A 355 -0.02 1.33 17.22
CA LEU A 355 -1.40 0.89 17.07
C LEU A 355 -2.31 1.44 18.19
N SER A 356 -1.81 1.50 19.43
CA SER A 356 -2.57 2.05 20.56
C SER A 356 -2.86 3.55 20.43
N ILE A 357 -1.97 4.28 19.76
CA ILE A 357 -2.17 5.69 19.37
C ILE A 357 -3.09 5.77 18.15
N ALA A 358 -2.87 4.95 17.13
CA ALA A 358 -3.63 5.03 15.89
C ALA A 358 -5.12 4.77 16.07
N ARG A 359 -5.51 3.89 17.00
CA ARG A 359 -6.93 3.60 17.28
C ARG A 359 -7.72 4.83 17.72
N THR A 360 -7.09 5.83 18.35
CA THR A 360 -7.76 7.04 18.86
C THR A 360 -7.86 8.14 17.81
N ASN A 361 -7.28 7.96 16.61
CA ASN A 361 -7.23 8.98 15.57
C ASN A 361 -8.50 9.05 14.70
N TYR A 362 -9.63 8.46 15.12
CA TYR A 362 -10.86 8.40 14.32
C TYR A 362 -12.12 8.91 15.06
N PRO A 363 -12.10 10.15 15.58
CA PRO A 363 -13.25 10.71 16.31
C PRO A 363 -14.54 10.78 15.48
N GLY A 364 -14.48 11.11 14.18
CA GLY A 364 -15.68 11.14 13.33
C GLY A 364 -16.34 9.77 13.17
N GLY A 365 -15.54 8.72 12.97
CA GLY A 365 -16.05 7.34 12.94
C GLY A 365 -16.65 6.89 14.28
N ALA A 366 -16.00 7.26 15.40
CA ALA A 366 -16.52 6.99 16.74
C ALA A 366 -17.82 7.74 17.03
N ALA A 367 -17.95 8.99 16.55
CA ALA A 367 -19.17 9.77 16.66
C ALA A 367 -20.33 9.12 15.89
N MET A 368 -20.09 8.65 14.66
CA MET A 368 -21.09 7.90 13.88
C MET A 368 -21.59 6.66 14.63
N ALA A 369 -20.66 5.86 15.16
CA ALA A 369 -21.02 4.67 15.95
C ALA A 369 -21.82 5.05 17.21
N ARG A 370 -21.48 6.16 17.86
CA ARG A 370 -22.19 6.63 19.04
C ARG A 370 -23.60 7.13 18.71
N ILE A 371 -23.78 7.82 17.58
CA ILE A 371 -25.09 8.28 17.12
C ILE A 371 -26.01 7.08 16.85
N HIS A 372 -25.53 6.04 16.15
CA HIS A 372 -26.31 4.82 15.91
C HIS A 372 -26.72 4.08 17.19
N GLN A 373 -25.96 4.21 18.28
CA GLN A 373 -26.34 3.64 19.58
C GLN A 373 -27.36 4.46 20.35
N LEU A 374 -27.43 5.77 20.08
CA LEU A 374 -28.31 6.71 20.78
C LEU A 374 -29.63 6.92 20.03
N GLU A 375 -29.65 6.67 18.72
CA GLU A 375 -30.84 6.76 17.90
C GLU A 375 -31.79 5.59 18.19
N ASP A 376 -33.03 5.91 18.54
CA ASP A 376 -34.15 5.00 18.31
C ASP A 376 -34.46 5.03 16.81
N HIS A 377 -34.39 3.89 16.13
CA HIS A 377 -34.54 3.68 14.66
C HIS A 377 -35.84 4.22 14.01
N SER A 378 -36.62 5.02 14.72
CA SER A 378 -37.89 5.64 14.36
C SER A 378 -37.82 7.16 14.17
N SER A 379 -36.67 7.80 14.45
CA SER A 379 -36.54 9.27 14.45
C SER A 379 -36.00 9.81 13.13
N ASN A 380 -36.80 10.59 12.40
CA ASN A 380 -36.32 11.33 11.23
C ASN A 380 -35.55 12.58 11.68
N PHE A 381 -34.22 12.54 11.64
CA PHE A 381 -33.38 13.73 11.84
C PHE A 381 -32.37 13.90 10.70
N THR A 382 -31.92 15.14 10.54
CA THR A 382 -30.86 15.50 9.59
C THR A 382 -29.52 15.46 10.31
N LEU A 383 -28.56 14.70 9.79
CA LEU A 383 -27.22 14.62 10.37
C LEU A 383 -26.24 15.43 9.53
N HIS A 384 -25.81 16.57 10.06
CA HIS A 384 -24.78 17.37 9.42
C HIS A 384 -23.39 16.81 9.73
N ILE A 385 -22.66 16.38 8.69
CA ILE A 385 -21.28 15.91 8.78
C ILE A 385 -20.37 17.06 8.34
N ASP A 386 -19.59 17.59 9.27
CA ASP A 386 -18.58 18.60 8.94
C ASP A 386 -17.32 17.97 8.29
N ASN A 387 -16.45 18.84 7.77
CA ASN A 387 -15.23 18.39 7.10
C ASN A 387 -14.29 17.63 8.06
N LEU A 388 -14.19 18.02 9.33
CA LEU A 388 -13.29 17.39 10.30
C LEU A 388 -13.75 15.97 10.66
N ALA A 389 -15.06 15.76 10.82
CA ALA A 389 -15.64 14.44 10.99
C ALA A 389 -15.41 13.57 9.76
N ALA A 390 -15.67 14.11 8.55
CA ALA A 390 -15.42 13.42 7.28
C ALA A 390 -13.95 12.97 7.13
N GLN A 391 -12.99 13.79 7.57
CA GLN A 391 -11.57 13.46 7.52
C GLN A 391 -11.12 12.42 8.55
N THR A 392 -11.97 12.11 9.54
CA THR A 392 -11.60 11.31 10.71
C THR A 392 -12.50 10.09 10.95
N GLY A 393 -12.98 9.46 9.88
CA GLY A 393 -13.53 8.11 9.92
C GLY A 393 -14.98 7.96 9.47
N VAL A 394 -15.65 9.04 9.08
CA VAL A 394 -16.97 8.95 8.45
C VAL A 394 -16.83 8.47 7.01
N SER A 395 -17.68 7.53 6.61
CA SER A 395 -17.76 7.00 5.24
C SER A 395 -19.20 6.60 4.90
N ARG A 396 -19.52 6.37 3.63
CA ARG A 396 -20.86 5.87 3.23
C ARG A 396 -21.17 4.49 3.84
N PHE A 397 -20.16 3.69 4.18
CA PHE A 397 -20.36 2.45 4.94
C PHE A 397 -20.80 2.67 6.39
N THR A 398 -20.48 3.83 6.99
CA THR A 398 -20.91 4.17 8.36
C THR A 398 -22.33 4.75 8.42
N GLN A 399 -22.96 5.06 7.28
CA GLN A 399 -24.34 5.53 7.21
C GLN A 399 -25.31 4.33 7.26
N LEU A 400 -25.65 3.83 8.46
CA LEU A 400 -26.49 2.64 8.63
C LEU A 400 -27.99 2.92 8.48
N SER A 401 -28.47 4.06 8.99
CA SER A 401 -29.87 4.47 8.88
C SER A 401 -30.17 5.03 7.49
N THR A 402 -31.25 4.55 6.88
CA THR A 402 -31.81 5.10 5.63
C THR A 402 -32.75 6.28 5.88
N ALA A 403 -33.11 6.55 7.14
CA ALA A 403 -34.00 7.64 7.53
C ALA A 403 -33.26 8.99 7.68
N TRP A 404 -31.92 8.94 7.80
CA TRP A 404 -31.11 10.15 7.92
C TRP A 404 -31.12 10.94 6.63
N ARG A 405 -31.29 12.26 6.76
CA ARG A 405 -31.09 13.23 5.69
C ARG A 405 -29.79 13.98 5.86
#